data_AF-T0Z1Y3-F1
#
_entry.id   AF-T0Z1Y3-F1
#
_cell.length_a   1.000
_cell.length_b   1.000
_cell.length_c   1.000
_cell.angle_alpha   90.00
_cell.angle_beta   90.00
_cell.angle_gamma   90.00
#
_symmetry.space_group_name_H-M   'P 1'
#
loop_
_entity.id
_entity.type
_entity.pdbx_description
1 polymer ?
#
loop_
_entity_poly.entity_id
_entity_poly.type
_entity_poly.pdbx_seq_one_letter_code
_entity_poly.pdbx_strand_id
1 'polypeptide(L)'
;VIIQLPDGASLERTDSVTKKVRDILLKTPGVQDVVSISGLNFLTFANQSNSAAEFAILKPWEERGSELTASMIVNSVRPKLFMIPESIVLSFRPTLEFRGWVPLEVSSLKLKT
;
A
#
# COMPACT_ATOMS: atom_id res chain seq x y z
N VAL A 1 0.78 0.01 -3.97
CA VAL A 1 2.20 -0.35 -4.18
C VAL A 1 2.41 -0.48 -5.67
N ILE A 2 3.47 0.12 -6.20
CA ILE A 2 3.84 0.05 -7.60
C ILE A 2 5.09 -0.82 -7.69
N ILE A 3 5.08 -1.78 -8.61
CA ILE A 3 6.16 -2.73 -8.84
C ILE A 3 6.63 -2.52 -10.27
N GLN A 4 7.92 -2.25 -10.43
CA GLN A 4 8.52 -2.04 -11.74
C GLN A 4 9.78 -2.90 -11.86
N LEU A 5 9.75 -3.86 -12.78
CA LEU A 5 10.93 -4.62 -13.17
C LEU A 5 11.66 -3.89 -14.31
N PRO A 6 12.94 -4.23 -14.55
CA PRO A 6 13.67 -3.74 -15.72
C PRO A 6 12.94 -4.05 -17.04
N ASP A 7 13.24 -3.25 -18.06
CA ASP A 7 12.72 -3.47 -19.41
C ASP A 7 13.07 -4.86 -19.95
N GLY A 8 12.14 -5.44 -20.71
CA GLY A 8 12.27 -6.80 -21.23
C GLY A 8 11.89 -7.92 -20.23
N ALA A 9 11.47 -7.60 -19.01
CA ALA A 9 10.88 -8.59 -18.12
C ALA A 9 9.54 -9.12 -18.66
N SER A 10 9.37 -10.45 -18.61
CA SER A 10 8.12 -11.11 -18.98
C SER A 10 7.05 -10.90 -17.91
N LEU A 11 5.77 -11.03 -18.31
CA LEU A 11 4.65 -10.95 -17.38
C LEU A 11 4.76 -12.01 -16.26
N GLU A 12 5.25 -13.21 -16.58
CA GLU A 12 5.47 -14.29 -15.61
C GLU A 12 6.52 -13.93 -14.54
N ARG A 13 7.62 -13.28 -14.94
CA ARG A 13 8.64 -12.79 -13.99
C ARG A 13 8.07 -11.70 -13.09
N THR A 14 7.33 -10.76 -13.68
CA THR A 14 6.65 -9.71 -12.94
C THR A 14 5.65 -10.31 -11.95
N ASP A 15 4.82 -11.27 -12.37
CA ASP A 15 3.84 -11.94 -11.52
C ASP A 15 4.51 -12.68 -10.34
N SER A 16 5.64 -13.33 -10.60
CA SER A 16 6.44 -13.99 -9.55
C SER A 16 6.95 -13.00 -8.51
N VAL A 17 7.41 -11.82 -8.92
CA VAL A 17 7.81 -10.74 -8.00
C VAL A 17 6.60 -10.14 -7.28
N THR A 18 5.50 -9.91 -7.99
CA THR A 18 4.23 -9.43 -7.42
C THR A 18 3.75 -10.34 -6.29
N LYS A 19 3.81 -11.67 -6.46
CA LYS A 19 3.50 -12.63 -5.38
C LYS A 19 4.39 -12.46 -4.14
N LYS A 20 5.70 -12.21 -4.32
CA LYS A 20 6.61 -11.93 -3.18
C LYS A 20 6.20 -10.66 -2.44
N VAL A 21 5.84 -9.60 -3.16
CA VAL A 21 5.35 -8.34 -2.58
C VAL A 21 4.03 -8.57 -1.84
N ARG A 22 3.08 -9.28 -2.47
CA ARG A 22 1.79 -9.68 -1.88
C ARG A 22 1.98 -10.36 -0.54
N ASP A 23 2.89 -11.34 -0.46
CA ASP A 23 3.15 -12.10 0.76
C ASP A 23 3.70 -11.23 1.89
N ILE A 24 4.57 -10.27 1.56
CA ILE A 24 5.09 -9.28 2.53
C ILE A 24 3.95 -8.41 3.06
N LEU A 25 3.07 -7.94 2.17
CA LEU A 25 1.92 -7.11 2.54
C LEU A 25 0.93 -7.89 3.41
N LEU A 26 0.57 -9.11 3.04
CA LEU A 26 -0.35 -9.96 3.82
C LEU A 26 0.19 -10.32 5.22
N LYS A 27 1.51 -10.44 5.37
CA LYS A 27 2.16 -10.65 6.68
C LYS A 27 2.30 -9.38 7.52
N THR A 28 1.92 -8.22 6.98
CA THR A 28 2.07 -6.95 7.69
C THR A 28 0.86 -6.67 8.59
N PRO A 29 1.06 -6.41 9.89
CA PRO A 29 -0.03 -6.05 10.80
C PRO A 29 -0.87 -4.88 10.28
N GLY A 30 -2.19 -5.01 10.37
CA GLY A 30 -3.14 -4.00 9.89
C GLY A 30 -3.55 -4.15 8.42
N VAL A 31 -2.91 -5.02 7.64
CA VAL A 31 -3.37 -5.41 6.31
C VAL A 31 -4.40 -6.54 6.44
N GLN A 32 -5.54 -6.41 5.76
CA GLN A 32 -6.60 -7.41 5.72
C GLN A 32 -6.48 -8.30 4.48
N ASP A 33 -6.27 -7.68 3.32
CA ASP A 33 -6.12 -8.37 2.05
C ASP A 33 -5.29 -7.51 1.09
N VAL A 34 -4.91 -8.10 -0.04
CA VAL A 34 -4.17 -7.44 -1.12
C VAL A 34 -4.84 -7.79 -2.44
N VAL A 35 -5.05 -6.79 -3.28
CA VAL A 35 -5.46 -6.99 -4.68
C VAL A 35 -4.24 -6.74 -5.56
N SER A 36 -3.92 -7.67 -6.44
CA SER A 36 -2.73 -7.63 -7.28
C SER A 36 -3.13 -7.59 -8.76
N ILE A 37 -2.51 -6.69 -9.54
CA ILE A 37 -2.72 -6.54 -10.98
C ILE A 37 -1.36 -6.55 -11.67
N SER A 38 -0.95 -7.72 -12.17
CA SER A 38 0.25 -7.88 -12.99
C SER A 38 -0.01 -7.42 -14.42
N GLY A 39 0.92 -6.69 -15.03
CA GLY A 39 0.81 -6.18 -16.40
C GLY A 39 0.29 -4.75 -16.49
N LEU A 40 -0.13 -4.12 -15.39
CA LEU A 40 -0.61 -2.73 -15.40
C LEU A 40 0.45 -1.79 -14.84
N ASN A 41 0.89 -0.82 -15.64
CA ASN A 41 1.60 0.33 -15.11
C ASN A 41 0.59 1.33 -14.54
N PHE A 42 0.54 1.43 -13.22
CA PHE A 42 -0.43 2.30 -12.55
C PHE A 42 -0.20 3.80 -12.78
N LEU A 43 1.03 4.21 -13.14
CA LEU A 43 1.35 5.63 -13.37
C LEU A 43 0.83 6.10 -14.74
N THR A 44 0.88 5.23 -15.74
CA THR A 44 0.51 5.56 -17.13
C THR A 44 -0.78 4.91 -17.59
N PHE A 45 -1.32 3.97 -16.81
CA PHE A 45 -2.44 3.08 -17.15
C PHE A 45 -2.22 2.24 -18.43
N ALA A 46 -0.96 2.09 -18.85
CA ALA A 46 -0.59 1.25 -19.98
C ALA A 46 -0.45 -0.22 -19.57
N ASN A 47 -0.74 -1.12 -20.51
CA ASN A 47 -0.43 -2.53 -20.37
C ASN A 47 1.06 -2.76 -20.65
N GLN A 48 1.83 -3.14 -19.64
CA GLN A 48 3.28 -3.32 -19.68
C GLN A 48 3.67 -4.57 -18.90
N SER A 49 4.33 -5.52 -19.57
CA SER A 49 4.66 -6.83 -18.99
C SER A 49 5.61 -6.77 -17.81
N ASN A 50 6.40 -5.68 -17.68
CA ASN A 50 7.35 -5.45 -16.60
C ASN A 50 6.80 -4.62 -15.44
N SER A 51 5.50 -4.31 -15.43
CA SER A 51 4.87 -3.48 -14.40
C SER A 51 3.74 -4.21 -13.69
N ALA A 52 3.54 -3.90 -12.41
CA ALA A 52 2.38 -4.35 -11.65
C ALA A 52 1.95 -3.31 -10.60
N ALA A 53 0.70 -3.43 -10.18
CA ALA A 53 0.11 -2.62 -9.12
C ALA A 53 -0.52 -3.52 -8.07
N GLU A 54 -0.32 -3.19 -6.80
CA GLU A 54 -1.00 -3.85 -5.69
C GLU A 54 -1.69 -2.86 -4.76
N PHE A 55 -2.88 -3.21 -4.31
CA PHE A 55 -3.69 -2.44 -3.40
C PHE A 55 -3.86 -3.22 -2.10
N ALA A 56 -3.20 -2.76 -1.04
CA ALA A 56 -3.38 -3.31 0.29
C ALA A 56 -4.69 -2.75 0.88
N ILE A 57 -5.63 -3.64 1.14
CA ILE A 57 -6.86 -3.35 1.87
C ILE A 57 -6.51 -3.42 3.36
N LEU A 58 -6.66 -2.31 4.07
CA LEU A 58 -6.39 -2.25 5.50
C LEU A 58 -7.59 -2.77 6.28
N LYS A 59 -7.31 -3.36 7.44
CA LYS A 59 -8.33 -3.69 8.43
C LYS A 59 -9.14 -2.45 8.84
N PRO A 60 -10.36 -2.62 9.39
CA PRO A 60 -11.12 -1.53 10.01
C PRO A 60 -10.28 -0.75 11.03
N TRP A 61 -10.58 0.54 11.22
CA TRP A 61 -9.80 1.40 12.11
C TRP A 61 -9.85 0.92 13.56
N GLU A 62 -10.97 0.34 13.96
CA GLU A 62 -11.25 -0.23 15.27
C GLU A 62 -10.30 -1.39 15.63
N GLU A 63 -9.76 -2.09 14.62
CA GLU A 63 -8.76 -3.15 14.79
C GLU A 63 -7.31 -2.66 14.69
N ARG A 64 -7.08 -1.40 14.32
CA ARG A 64 -5.75 -0.83 14.04
C ARG A 64 -5.32 0.23 15.05
N GLY A 65 -6.18 1.20 15.32
CA GLY A 65 -5.87 2.35 16.17
C GLY A 65 -4.67 3.19 15.70
N SER A 66 -4.16 4.02 16.61
CA SER A 66 -3.03 4.94 16.35
C SER A 66 -1.73 4.24 15.97
N GLU A 67 -1.53 3.00 16.43
CA GLU A 67 -0.29 2.24 16.23
C GLU A 67 -0.19 1.62 14.83
N LEU A 68 -1.32 1.48 14.12
CA LEU A 68 -1.39 0.88 12.78
C LEU A 68 -2.06 1.83 11.78
N THR A 69 -1.66 3.10 11.82
CA THR A 69 -2.03 4.05 10.77
C THR A 69 -1.48 3.62 9.41
N ALA A 70 -2.16 4.01 8.32
CA ALA A 70 -1.67 3.73 6.97
C ALA A 70 -0.22 4.17 6.75
N SER A 71 0.19 5.31 7.33
CA SER A 71 1.58 5.79 7.27
C SER A 71 2.56 4.88 8.00
N MET A 72 2.21 4.38 9.18
CA MET A 72 3.06 3.43 9.93
C MET A 72 3.18 2.09 9.21
N ILE A 73 2.07 1.59 8.64
CA ILE A 73 2.08 0.38 7.82
C ILE A 73 3.01 0.57 6.62
N VAL A 74 2.88 1.67 5.86
CA VAL A 74 3.75 2.00 4.72
C VAL A 74 5.23 2.07 5.15
N ASN A 75 5.54 2.71 6.26
CA ASN A 75 6.91 2.81 6.76
C ASN A 75 7.47 1.44 7.19
N SER A 76 6.63 0.56 7.74
CA SER A 76 7.05 -0.79 8.15
C SER A 76 7.33 -1.73 6.97
N VAL A 77 6.64 -1.54 5.83
CA VAL A 77 6.82 -2.41 4.65
C VAL A 77 7.98 -1.97 3.79
N ARG A 78 8.25 -0.66 3.66
CA ARG A 78 9.35 -0.11 2.83
C ARG A 78 10.68 -0.88 2.97
N PRO A 79 11.25 -1.09 4.17
CA PRO A 79 12.52 -1.81 4.29
C PRO A 79 12.44 -3.26 3.81
N LYS A 80 11.29 -3.93 3.96
CA LYS A 80 11.07 -5.30 3.46
C LYS A 80 10.99 -5.33 1.93
N LEU A 81 10.34 -4.33 1.34
CA LEU A 81 10.22 -4.19 -0.11
C LEU A 81 11.57 -3.88 -0.77
N PHE A 82 12.45 -3.13 -0.10
CA PHE A 82 13.83 -2.91 -0.54
C PHE A 82 14.68 -4.20 -0.63
N MET A 83 14.27 -5.29 0.02
CA MET A 83 14.96 -6.58 -0.05
C MET A 83 14.62 -7.39 -1.32
N ILE A 84 13.85 -6.83 -2.25
CA ILE A 84 13.54 -7.44 -3.55
C ILE A 84 14.41 -6.76 -4.61
N PRO A 85 15.65 -7.23 -4.86
CA PRO A 85 16.59 -6.55 -5.75
C PRO A 85 16.18 -6.65 -7.23
N GLU A 86 15.24 -7.54 -7.56
CA GLU A 86 14.79 -7.82 -8.91
C GLU A 86 13.88 -6.70 -9.48
N SER A 87 13.39 -5.80 -8.63
CA SER A 87 12.44 -4.74 -9.02
C SER A 87 12.56 -3.50 -8.14
N ILE A 88 12.06 -2.38 -8.66
CA ILE A 88 11.78 -1.18 -7.89
C ILE A 88 10.35 -1.31 -7.35
N VAL A 89 10.22 -1.31 -6.03
CA VAL A 89 8.91 -1.40 -5.36
C VAL A 89 8.66 -0.15 -4.53
N LEU A 90 7.63 0.62 -4.89
CA LEU A 90 7.26 1.85 -4.21
C LEU A 90 5.91 1.72 -3.52
N SER A 91 5.86 2.05 -2.23
CA SER A 91 4.64 2.07 -1.43
C SER A 91 4.26 3.50 -1.03
N PHE A 92 2.97 3.80 -1.17
CA PHE A 92 2.37 5.09 -0.87
C PHE A 92 1.19 4.89 0.08
N ARG A 93 0.99 5.85 0.97
CA ARG A 93 -0.25 5.93 1.75
C ARG A 93 -1.38 6.44 0.84
N PRO A 94 -2.63 5.99 1.03
CA PRO A 94 -3.77 6.65 0.42
C PRO A 94 -3.86 8.11 0.90
N THR A 95 -4.38 8.98 0.05
CA THR A 95 -4.58 10.41 0.37
C THR A 95 -5.64 10.59 1.45
N LEU A 96 -6.68 9.76 1.43
CA LEU A 96 -7.75 9.72 2.42
C LEU A 96 -7.67 8.40 3.22
N GLU A 97 -7.59 8.51 4.54
CA GLU A 97 -7.76 7.38 5.47
C GLU A 97 -9.03 7.64 6.28
N PHE A 98 -10.06 6.83 6.07
CA PHE A 98 -11.28 6.94 6.85
C PHE A 98 -11.03 6.39 8.26
N ARG A 99 -11.11 7.25 9.27
CA ARG A 99 -10.88 6.92 10.70
C ARG A 99 -12.17 6.84 11.52
N GLY A 100 -13.29 6.61 10.83
CA GLY A 100 -14.63 6.70 11.41
C GLY A 100 -15.17 8.14 11.44
N TRP A 101 -16.44 8.27 11.81
CA TRP A 101 -17.09 9.55 12.00
C TRP A 101 -16.56 10.21 13.27
N VAL A 102 -15.88 11.35 13.13
CA VAL A 102 -15.53 12.22 14.27
C VAL A 102 -16.72 13.16 14.48
N PRO A 103 -17.49 13.04 15.58
CA PRO A 103 -18.57 13.98 15.86
C PRO A 103 -18.00 15.40 15.96
N LEU A 104 -18.67 16.38 15.36
CA LEU A 104 -18.23 17.79 15.32
C LEU A 104 -18.32 18.53 16.68
N GLU A 105 -18.45 17.82 17.80
CA GLU A 105 -18.92 18.39 19.08
C GLU A 105 -17.86 18.87 20.06
N VAL A 106 -16.58 18.99 19.67
CA VAL A 106 -15.55 19.54 20.58
C VAL A 106 -14.58 20.51 19.90
N SER A 107 -15.09 21.33 18.97
CA SER A 107 -14.36 22.50 18.45
C SER A 107 -14.95 23.84 18.91
N SER A 108 -15.77 23.84 19.96
CA SER A 108 -16.09 25.06 20.71
C SER A 108 -14.83 25.50 21.45
N LEU A 109 -13.96 26.19 20.70
CA LEU A 109 -12.95 27.07 21.23
C LEU A 109 -13.60 27.86 22.37
N LYS A 110 -13.02 27.71 23.55
CA LYS A 110 -13.11 28.69 24.62
C LYS A 110 -12.77 30.06 24.06
N LEU A 111 -13.78 30.78 23.57
CA LEU A 111 -13.73 32.23 23.50
C LEU A 111 -13.76 32.68 24.97
N LYS A 112 -12.56 32.84 25.53
CA LYS A 112 -12.34 33.57 26.76
C LYS A 112 -13.02 34.94 26.60
N THR A 113 -13.88 35.24 27.58
CA THR A 113 -14.18 36.59 28.10
C THR A 113 -13.03 37.57 27.93
#